data_AF-A0A6B3H1K3-F1
#
_entry.id   AF-A0A6B3H1K3-F1
#
_cell.length_a   1.000
_cell.length_b   1.000
_cell.length_c   1.000
_cell.angle_alpha   90.00
_cell.angle_beta   90.00
_cell.angle_gamma   90.00
#
_symmetry.space_group_name_H-M   'P 1'
#
loop_
_entity.id
_entity.type
_entity.pdbx_description
1 polymer ?
#
loop_
_entity_poly.entity_id
_entity_poly.type
_entity_poly.pdbx_seq_one_letter_code
_entity_poly.pdbx_strand_id
1 'polypeptide(L)'
;SVNGTTVRQSRWIDWNHYVDELSFAQALRTELVRQGFASDLGMLIDTARNGWGGSARPTGPGPQTSADAYVDGGRTDRRIHTGNWCNQSGAGIGERPTTAPEPGIDAYVWAKPPGESDGSSEPVDNDEGKGFD
;
A
#
# COMPACT_ATOMS: atom_id res chain seq x y z
N SER A 1 -15.18 13.93 5.02
CA SER A 1 -15.39 13.80 6.49
C SER A 1 -16.62 12.95 6.74
N VAL A 2 -16.75 12.38 7.93
CA VAL A 2 -17.94 11.65 8.40
C VAL A 2 -18.44 12.37 9.64
N ASN A 3 -19.68 12.87 9.60
CA ASN A 3 -20.30 13.60 10.72
C ASN A 3 -19.44 14.75 11.27
N GLY A 4 -18.81 15.53 10.38
CA GLY A 4 -17.93 16.65 10.77
C GLY A 4 -16.48 16.25 11.09
N THR A 5 -16.18 14.97 11.27
CA THR A 5 -14.82 14.47 11.55
C THR A 5 -14.09 14.09 10.27
N THR A 6 -12.86 14.57 10.08
CA THR A 6 -12.05 14.15 8.93
C THR A 6 -11.69 12.67 9.01
N VAL A 7 -11.68 11.95 7.88
CA VAL A 7 -11.32 10.53 7.85
C VAL A 7 -9.85 10.29 8.22
N ARG A 8 -9.01 11.33 8.11
CA ARG A 8 -7.62 11.29 8.57
C ARG A 8 -7.48 11.06 10.08
N GLN A 9 -8.53 11.31 10.86
CA GLN A 9 -8.57 10.97 12.29
C GLN A 9 -8.88 9.49 12.55
N SER A 10 -9.19 8.69 11.53
CA SER A 10 -9.35 7.25 11.71
C SER A 10 -8.02 6.62 12.11
N ARG A 11 -8.08 5.56 12.93
CA ARG A 11 -6.90 4.85 13.44
C ARG A 11 -6.03 4.25 12.34
N TRP A 12 -6.64 3.87 11.21
CA TRP A 12 -5.92 3.30 10.09
C TRP A 12 -5.14 4.35 9.29
N ILE A 13 -5.73 5.53 9.08
CA ILE A 13 -5.06 6.62 8.33
C ILE A 13 -4.06 7.36 9.22
N ASP A 14 -4.36 7.52 10.51
CA ASP A 14 -3.52 8.16 11.53
C ASP A 14 -2.81 9.43 11.03
N TRP A 15 -3.63 10.38 10.57
CA TRP A 15 -3.18 11.65 10.03
C TRP A 15 -2.28 11.58 8.80
N ASN A 16 -2.09 10.42 8.17
CA ASN A 16 -1.40 10.37 6.88
C ASN A 16 -2.14 11.22 5.84
N HIS A 17 -1.37 11.81 4.92
CA HIS A 17 -1.88 12.58 3.80
C HIS A 17 -2.29 11.70 2.62
N TYR A 18 -1.77 10.48 2.57
CA TYR A 18 -1.96 9.52 1.49
C TYR A 18 -2.59 8.24 2.04
N VAL A 19 -3.44 7.61 1.24
CA VAL A 19 -4.12 6.36 1.58
C VAL A 19 -3.89 5.26 0.54
N ASP A 20 -3.09 5.58 -0.49
CA ASP A 20 -2.66 4.69 -1.56
C ASP A 20 -1.29 5.13 -2.11
N GLU A 21 -0.68 4.24 -2.89
CA GLU A 21 0.66 4.46 -3.45
C GLU A 21 0.67 5.44 -4.61
N LEU A 22 -0.42 5.55 -5.38
CA LEU A 22 -0.46 6.42 -6.55
C LEU A 22 -0.39 7.90 -6.13
N SER A 23 -1.24 8.30 -5.20
CA SER A 23 -1.25 9.67 -4.66
C SER A 23 0.07 10.01 -3.96
N PHE A 24 0.64 9.06 -3.22
CA PHE A 24 1.96 9.21 -2.61
C PHE A 24 3.07 9.39 -3.66
N ALA A 25 3.16 8.52 -4.66
CA ALA A 25 4.19 8.56 -5.69
C ALA A 25 4.14 9.86 -6.50
N GLN A 26 2.94 10.32 -6.86
CA GLN A 26 2.77 11.58 -7.60
C GLN A 26 3.17 12.81 -6.77
N ALA A 27 2.83 12.83 -5.48
CA ALA A 27 3.24 13.91 -4.59
C ALA A 27 4.75 13.89 -4.33
N LEU A 28 5.33 12.70 -4.13
CA LEU A 28 6.77 12.53 -3.96
C LEU A 28 7.54 12.99 -5.22
N ARG A 29 7.09 12.58 -6.40
CA ARG A 29 7.65 13.04 -7.68
C ARG A 29 7.64 14.56 -7.77
N THR A 30 6.52 15.19 -7.44
CA THR A 30 6.38 16.66 -7.45
C THR A 30 7.39 17.32 -6.52
N GLU A 31 7.54 16.80 -5.31
CA GLU A 31 8.50 17.31 -4.33
C GLU A 31 9.94 17.10 -4.78
N LEU A 32 10.29 15.93 -5.34
CA LEU A 32 11.64 15.66 -5.85
C LEU A 32 12.01 16.62 -6.98
N VAL A 33 11.11 16.85 -7.94
CA VAL A 33 11.34 17.84 -9.01
C VAL A 33 11.52 19.24 -8.43
N ARG A 34 10.72 19.61 -7.41
CA ARG A 34 10.87 20.90 -6.70
C ARG A 34 12.23 21.03 -6.01
N GLN A 35 12.80 19.91 -5.56
CA GLN A 35 14.12 19.83 -4.93
C GLN A 35 15.28 19.77 -5.95
N GLY A 36 14.99 19.84 -7.26
CA GLY A 36 15.98 19.93 -8.32
C GLY A 36 16.27 18.61 -9.04
N PHE A 37 15.50 17.54 -8.77
CA PHE A 37 15.54 16.35 -9.60
C PHE A 37 15.02 16.66 -11.01
N ALA A 38 15.46 15.88 -12.00
CA ALA A 38 15.09 16.08 -13.38
C ALA A 38 13.56 16.01 -13.57
N SER A 39 13.00 16.93 -14.37
CA SER A 39 11.55 17.03 -14.55
C SER A 39 10.93 15.86 -15.28
N ASP A 40 11.75 15.06 -15.97
CA ASP A 40 11.40 13.82 -16.67
C ASP A 40 11.52 12.57 -15.78
N LEU A 41 11.86 12.72 -14.49
CA LEU A 41 11.80 11.63 -13.51
C LEU A 41 10.42 10.95 -13.55
N GLY A 42 10.41 9.62 -13.58
CA GLY A 42 9.22 8.80 -13.39
C GLY A 42 9.32 7.90 -12.17
N MET A 43 8.17 7.46 -11.68
CA MET A 43 8.05 6.62 -10.49
C MET A 43 7.69 5.19 -10.87
N LEU A 44 8.07 4.24 -10.02
CA LEU A 44 7.64 2.85 -10.10
C LEU A 44 6.81 2.51 -8.86
N ILE A 45 5.78 1.67 -9.03
CA ILE A 45 5.01 1.10 -7.92
C ILE A 45 5.10 -0.43 -8.00
N ASP A 46 5.56 -1.07 -6.92
CA ASP A 46 5.54 -2.52 -6.81
C ASP A 46 4.10 -3.00 -6.54
N THR A 47 3.50 -3.61 -7.56
CA THR A 47 2.13 -4.13 -7.52
C THR A 47 2.07 -5.64 -7.29
N ALA A 48 3.19 -6.28 -6.96
CA ALA A 48 3.26 -7.74 -6.84
C ALA A 48 2.24 -8.33 -5.86
N ARG A 49 2.03 -7.68 -4.70
CA ARG A 49 1.23 -8.21 -3.58
C ARG A 49 0.23 -7.21 -2.98
N ASN A 50 -0.14 -6.17 -3.72
CA ASN A 50 -1.00 -5.08 -3.23
C ASN A 50 -2.45 -5.12 -3.75
N GLY A 51 -2.88 -6.23 -4.36
CA GLY A 51 -4.18 -6.30 -5.04
C GLY A 51 -5.40 -6.31 -4.11
N TRP A 52 -5.28 -6.93 -2.94
CA TRP A 52 -6.36 -7.05 -1.95
C TRP A 52 -7.71 -7.47 -2.56
N GLY A 53 -7.68 -8.55 -3.35
CA GLY A 53 -8.84 -9.12 -4.02
C GLY A 53 -9.67 -10.07 -3.13
N GLY A 54 -10.32 -11.04 -3.75
CA GLY A 54 -11.12 -12.05 -3.06
C GLY A 54 -12.55 -11.60 -2.73
N SER A 55 -13.37 -12.54 -2.25
CA SER A 55 -14.80 -12.34 -1.99
C SER A 55 -15.09 -11.36 -0.84
N ALA A 56 -14.10 -11.10 0.03
CA ALA A 56 -14.21 -10.17 1.14
C ALA A 56 -13.77 -8.74 0.80
N ARG A 57 -13.32 -8.47 -0.44
CA ARG A 57 -12.95 -7.11 -0.86
C ARG A 57 -14.19 -6.20 -0.78
N PRO A 58 -14.13 -5.05 -0.08
CA PRO A 58 -15.22 -4.09 -0.08
C PRO A 58 -15.59 -3.64 -1.49
N THR A 59 -16.89 -3.65 -1.80
CA THR A 59 -17.43 -3.22 -3.10
C THR A 59 -17.96 -1.79 -3.07
N GLY A 60 -17.87 -1.12 -1.92
CA GLY A 60 -18.38 0.21 -1.70
C GLY A 60 -17.83 0.84 -0.42
N PRO A 61 -18.26 2.09 -0.13
CA PRO A 61 -17.82 2.80 1.06
C PRO A 61 -18.30 2.12 2.35
N GLY A 62 -17.56 2.34 3.44
CA GLY A 62 -17.99 1.90 4.77
C GLY A 62 -19.16 2.72 5.32
N PRO A 63 -19.74 2.29 6.46
CA PRO A 63 -20.83 3.01 7.12
C PRO A 63 -20.43 4.44 7.53
N GLN A 64 -21.33 5.40 7.34
CA GLN A 64 -21.13 6.81 7.75
C GLN A 64 -21.45 7.04 9.24
N THR A 65 -21.15 6.09 10.11
CA THR A 65 -21.42 6.17 11.56
C THR A 65 -20.25 6.80 12.33
N SER A 66 -19.01 6.53 11.91
CA SER A 66 -17.79 7.16 12.43
C SER A 66 -16.69 7.16 11.36
N ALA A 67 -15.63 7.95 11.56
CA ALA A 67 -14.48 7.96 10.65
C ALA A 67 -13.83 6.56 10.55
N ASP A 68 -13.68 5.85 11.67
CA ASP A 68 -13.15 4.49 11.71
C ASP A 68 -14.05 3.50 10.96
N ALA A 69 -15.35 3.49 11.24
CA ALA A 69 -16.28 2.56 10.57
C ALA A 69 -16.31 2.78 9.06
N TYR A 70 -16.28 4.03 8.62
CA TYR A 70 -16.22 4.38 7.21
C TYR A 70 -14.94 3.88 6.55
N VAL A 71 -13.79 4.11 7.18
CA VAL A 71 -12.48 3.71 6.65
C VAL A 71 -12.33 2.20 6.67
N ASP A 72 -12.56 1.52 7.81
CA ASP A 72 -12.42 0.07 7.92
C ASP A 72 -13.43 -0.70 7.05
N GLY A 73 -14.63 -0.15 6.87
CA GLY A 73 -15.64 -0.73 5.98
C GLY A 73 -15.33 -0.56 4.50
N GLY A 74 -14.62 0.51 4.11
CA GLY A 74 -14.38 0.86 2.70
C GLY A 74 -12.97 0.57 2.18
N ARG A 75 -11.95 0.50 3.04
CA ARG A 75 -10.56 0.31 2.61
C ARG A 75 -10.33 -1.07 1.99
N THR A 76 -9.62 -1.10 0.87
CA THR A 76 -9.27 -2.36 0.21
C THR A 76 -8.11 -3.06 0.90
N ASP A 77 -7.09 -2.31 1.35
CA ASP A 77 -6.03 -2.84 2.22
C ASP A 77 -6.66 -3.37 3.51
N ARG A 78 -6.46 -4.66 3.82
CA ARG A 78 -7.09 -5.34 4.96
C ARG A 78 -6.13 -5.63 6.11
N ARG A 79 -4.91 -5.07 6.13
CA ARG A 79 -4.00 -5.27 7.28
C ARG A 79 -4.58 -4.66 8.56
N ILE A 80 -4.01 -5.05 9.69
CA ILE A 80 -4.36 -4.51 11.01
C ILE A 80 -3.79 -3.10 11.18
N HIS A 81 -2.53 -2.91 10.80
CA HIS A 81 -1.85 -1.62 10.78
C HIS A 81 -1.02 -1.47 9.50
N THR A 82 -0.83 -0.25 8.99
CA THR A 82 -0.06 0.05 7.76
C THR A 82 1.42 -0.29 7.89
N GLY A 83 1.94 -0.32 9.13
CA GLY A 83 3.29 -0.77 9.47
C GLY A 83 3.49 -2.29 9.46
N ASN A 84 2.42 -3.09 9.31
CA ASN A 84 2.58 -4.54 9.19
C ASN A 84 3.05 -4.89 7.78
N TRP A 85 4.29 -5.37 7.67
CA TRP A 85 4.97 -5.57 6.39
C TRP A 85 5.20 -7.05 6.04
N CYS A 86 5.50 -7.89 7.03
CA CYS A 86 5.94 -9.27 6.81
C CYS A 86 4.77 -10.21 6.52
N ASN A 87 4.85 -11.00 5.45
CA ASN A 87 4.01 -12.17 5.15
C ASN A 87 2.51 -11.93 5.42
N GLN A 88 1.98 -10.83 4.90
CA GLN A 88 0.65 -10.35 5.28
C GLN A 88 -0.48 -11.30 4.87
N SER A 89 -1.25 -11.75 5.86
CA SER A 89 -2.42 -12.58 5.66
C SER A 89 -3.51 -11.84 4.89
N GLY A 90 -4.14 -12.53 3.93
CA GLY A 90 -5.19 -11.97 3.09
C GLY A 90 -4.71 -11.03 1.98
N ALA A 91 -3.40 -10.77 1.88
CA ALA A 91 -2.84 -10.08 0.73
C ALA A 91 -3.06 -10.91 -0.55
N GLY A 92 -3.06 -10.24 -1.70
CA GLY A 92 -3.28 -10.87 -2.99
C GLY A 92 -2.49 -10.19 -4.09
N ILE A 93 -2.25 -10.93 -5.18
CA ILE A 93 -1.55 -10.41 -6.36
C ILE A 93 -2.27 -9.16 -6.88
N GLY A 94 -1.52 -8.09 -7.14
CA GLY A 94 -2.03 -6.85 -7.69
C GLY A 94 -2.03 -6.82 -9.21
N GLU A 95 -1.98 -5.60 -9.75
CA GLU A 95 -1.93 -5.38 -11.19
C GLU A 95 -0.65 -5.99 -11.77
N ARG A 96 -0.74 -6.59 -12.95
CA ARG A 96 0.44 -7.17 -13.62
C ARG A 96 1.33 -6.04 -14.12
N PRO A 97 2.65 -6.29 -14.32
CA PRO A 97 3.55 -5.27 -14.82
C PRO A 97 3.01 -4.59 -16.07
N THR A 98 2.93 -3.27 -16.04
CA THR A 98 2.28 -2.44 -17.07
C THR A 98 3.05 -1.13 -17.19
N THR A 99 3.31 -0.69 -18.41
CA THR A 99 4.05 0.56 -18.68
C THR A 99 3.11 1.76 -18.74
N ALA A 100 3.59 2.90 -18.24
CA ALA A 100 2.90 4.19 -18.20
C ALA A 100 1.41 4.13 -17.78
N PRO A 101 1.05 3.44 -16.67
CA PRO A 101 -0.34 3.22 -16.30
C PRO A 101 -1.04 4.51 -15.84
N GLU A 102 -0.29 5.47 -15.30
CA GLU A 102 -0.80 6.70 -14.70
C GLU A 102 0.18 7.87 -14.91
N PRO A 103 -0.26 9.14 -14.82
CA PRO A 103 0.62 10.30 -14.94
C PRO A 103 1.78 10.27 -13.93
N GLY A 104 3.01 10.36 -14.45
CA GLY A 104 4.24 10.36 -13.65
C GLY A 104 4.69 8.99 -13.13
N ILE A 105 3.98 7.91 -13.49
CA ILE A 105 4.36 6.53 -13.18
C ILE A 105 4.90 5.88 -14.46
N ASP A 106 6.17 5.49 -14.46
CA ASP A 106 6.79 4.84 -15.62
C ASP A 106 6.29 3.41 -15.80
N ALA A 107 6.11 2.68 -14.70
CA ALA A 107 5.53 1.35 -14.72
C ALA A 107 4.99 0.90 -13.36
N TYR A 108 3.98 0.05 -13.41
CA TYR A 108 3.76 -0.96 -12.38
C TYR A 108 4.72 -2.11 -12.61
N VAL A 109 5.39 -2.55 -11.54
CA VAL A 109 6.40 -3.61 -11.58
C VAL A 109 6.09 -4.66 -10.53
N TRP A 110 6.61 -5.87 -10.71
CA TRP A 110 6.66 -6.86 -9.63
C TRP A 110 8.12 -6.96 -9.18
N ALA A 111 8.46 -6.17 -8.17
CA ALA A 111 9.83 -6.13 -7.66
C ALA A 111 10.07 -7.25 -6.65
N LYS A 112 9.15 -7.46 -5.70
CA LYS A 112 9.11 -8.67 -4.86
C LYS A 112 8.44 -9.82 -5.60
N PRO A 113 9.13 -10.94 -5.88
CA PRO A 113 8.50 -12.08 -6.56
C PRO A 113 7.35 -12.67 -5.71
N PRO A 114 6.12 -12.77 -6.24
CA PRO A 114 5.02 -13.38 -5.51
C PRO A 114 5.32 -14.84 -5.12
N GLY A 115 5.19 -15.14 -3.84
CA GLY A 115 5.46 -16.48 -3.28
C GLY A 115 6.77 -16.57 -2.50
N GLU A 116 7.69 -15.61 -2.66
CA GLU A 116 8.88 -15.53 -1.82
C GLU A 116 8.55 -14.92 -0.45
N SER A 117 9.08 -15.56 0.61
CA SER A 117 8.90 -15.10 1.99
C SER A 117 9.55 -13.73 2.24
N ASP A 118 8.95 -12.97 3.16
CA ASP A 118 9.55 -11.74 3.70
C ASP A 118 10.49 -12.01 4.88
N GLY A 119 10.31 -13.13 5.58
CA GLY A 119 11.05 -13.51 6.79
C GLY A 119 10.54 -14.83 7.36
N SER A 120 11.32 -15.50 8.22
CA SER A 120 10.85 -16.71 8.90
C SER A 120 9.84 -16.36 10.00
N SER A 121 8.80 -17.18 10.19
CA SER A 121 7.81 -16.98 11.25
C SER A 121 8.25 -17.51 12.63
N GLU A 122 9.41 -18.14 12.67
CA GLU A 122 10.06 -18.70 13.86
C GLU A 122 11.58 -18.73 13.63
N PRO A 123 12.39 -18.95 14.70
CA PRO A 123 13.82 -19.18 14.53
C PRO A 123 14.08 -20.43 13.66
N VAL A 124 14.87 -20.25 12.60
CA VAL A 124 15.29 -21.33 11.70
C VAL A 124 16.80 -21.29 11.57
N ASP A 125 17.46 -22.40 11.91
CA ASP A 125 18.88 -22.56 11.67
C ASP A 125 19.15 -22.51 10.16
N ASN A 126 20.03 -21.60 9.73
CA ASN A 126 20.38 -21.40 8.32
C ASN A 126 21.86 -20.99 8.18
N ASP A 127 22.42 -21.16 7.00
CA ASP A 127 23.80 -20.81 6.64
C ASP A 127 23.90 -19.49 5.84
N GLU A 128 22.81 -18.74 5.75
CA GLU A 128 22.71 -17.48 5.01
C GLU A 128 22.87 -16.23 5.90
N GLY A 129 23.05 -16.42 7.21
CA GLY A 129 23.16 -15.32 8.18
C GLY A 129 21.86 -14.57 8.43
N LYS A 130 20.70 -15.18 8.12
CA LYS A 130 19.38 -14.58 8.34
C LYS A 130 18.93 -14.76 9.80
N GLY A 131 18.56 -13.66 10.45
CA GLY A 131 18.00 -13.65 11.81
C GLY A 131 16.51 -13.93 11.86
N PHE A 132 15.92 -13.78 13.05
CA PHE A 132 14.48 -13.85 13.30
C PHE A 132 13.96 -12.46 13.68
N ASP A 133 13.01 -11.94 12.91
CA ASP A 133 12.31 -10.66 13.08
C ASP A 133 10.82 -10.91 13.34
#